data_AF-A0A968JDG2-F1
#
_entry.id   AF-A0A968JDG2-F1
#
_cell.length_a   1.000
_cell.length_b   1.000
_cell.length_c   1.000
_cell.angle_alpha   90.00
_cell.angle_beta   90.00
_cell.angle_gamma   90.00
#
_symmetry.space_group_name_H-M   'P 1'
#
loop_
_entity.id
_entity.type
_entity.pdbx_description
1 polymer ?
#
loop_
_entity_poly.entity_id
_entity_poly.type
_entity_poly.pdbx_seq_one_letter_code
_entity_poly.pdbx_strand_id
1 'polypeptide(L)'
;MKKSNLFQNKNEFQGSNFKSHKVELEFLQNLGFATNPFNKEITGLDNIWNYAQEINQKRENLNYPIDGLVVKIDDNILSSKLGVVGKTPRGWCAIKFAAKESTTKICGITWQVGRTGKITPVAELEATELAGTTVQRASLHNYNEVKEKKTTLW
;
A
#
# COMPACT_ATOMS: atom_id res chain seq x y z
N MET A 1 -34.24 -16.06 19.95
CA MET A 1 -32.96 -16.64 19.48
C MET A 1 -31.81 -15.90 20.15
N LYS A 2 -30.82 -16.65 20.65
CA LYS A 2 -29.80 -16.21 21.62
C LYS A 2 -28.93 -15.07 21.09
N LYS A 3 -28.80 -13.97 21.85
CA LYS A 3 -27.69 -13.01 21.74
C LYS A 3 -26.40 -13.76 22.14
N SER A 4 -25.72 -14.35 21.16
CA SER A 4 -24.49 -15.10 21.39
C SER A 4 -23.29 -14.16 21.51
N ASN A 5 -22.66 -14.20 22.69
CA ASN A 5 -21.29 -13.81 23.01
C ASN A 5 -20.36 -13.41 21.83
N LEU A 6 -20.48 -12.18 21.32
CA LEU A 6 -19.51 -11.58 20.39
C LEU A 6 -18.47 -10.70 21.10
N PHE A 7 -18.69 -10.40 22.38
CA PHE A 7 -17.80 -9.58 23.19
C PHE A 7 -17.57 -10.27 24.53
N GLN A 8 -16.47 -10.99 24.65
CA GLN A 8 -15.86 -11.26 25.95
C GLN A 8 -14.42 -10.74 25.89
N ASN A 9 -14.09 -9.89 26.86
CA ASN A 9 -12.91 -9.03 26.96
C ASN A 9 -12.89 -7.80 26.03
N LYS A 10 -12.72 -6.64 26.66
CA LYS A 10 -12.99 -5.29 26.12
C LYS A 10 -12.10 -4.84 24.95
N ASN A 11 -11.20 -5.64 24.39
CA ASN A 11 -10.26 -5.17 23.36
C ASN A 11 -9.94 -6.18 22.23
N GLU A 12 -10.62 -7.33 22.13
CA GLU A 12 -10.37 -8.29 21.04
C GLU A 12 -11.66 -8.71 20.35
N PHE A 13 -11.87 -8.19 19.13
CA PHE A 13 -12.82 -8.76 18.20
C PHE A 13 -12.21 -10.05 17.64
N GLN A 14 -12.71 -11.21 18.05
CA GLN A 14 -12.40 -12.44 17.34
C GLN A 14 -13.10 -12.39 15.98
N GLY A 15 -12.41 -11.95 14.94
CA GLY A 15 -12.89 -11.96 13.54
C GLY A 15 -13.19 -13.37 12.98
N SER A 16 -13.23 -14.40 13.83
CA SER A 16 -13.25 -15.81 13.46
C SER A 16 -14.64 -16.42 13.27
N ASN A 17 -15.73 -15.69 13.53
CA ASN A 17 -17.09 -16.24 13.35
C ASN A 17 -17.71 -15.99 11.97
N PHE A 18 -17.16 -15.08 11.17
CA PHE A 18 -17.66 -14.81 9.82
C PHE A 18 -16.95 -15.71 8.80
N LYS A 19 -17.72 -16.46 8.02
CA LYS A 19 -17.18 -17.31 6.95
C LYS A 19 -16.70 -16.51 5.74
N SER A 20 -17.23 -15.30 5.56
CA SER A 20 -16.96 -14.42 4.42
C SER A 20 -16.52 -13.03 4.91
N HIS A 21 -15.46 -12.50 4.30
CA HIS A 21 -14.97 -11.15 4.59
C HIS A 21 -15.97 -10.06 4.17
N LYS A 22 -16.69 -10.26 3.06
CA LYS A 22 -17.79 -9.39 2.66
C LYS A 22 -18.85 -9.27 3.75
N VAL A 23 -19.29 -10.40 4.32
CA VAL A 23 -20.31 -10.41 5.38
C VAL A 23 -19.82 -9.68 6.63
N GLU A 24 -18.52 -9.81 6.95
CA GLU A 24 -17.89 -9.05 8.03
C GLU A 24 -17.95 -7.53 7.78
N LEU A 25 -17.65 -7.08 6.56
CA LEU A 25 -17.74 -5.66 6.18
C LEU A 25 -19.18 -5.14 6.21
N GLU A 26 -20.15 -5.91 5.72
CA GLU A 26 -21.58 -5.58 5.79
C GLU A 26 -22.05 -5.48 7.24
N PHE A 27 -21.61 -6.40 8.10
CA PHE A 27 -21.91 -6.35 9.52
C PHE A 27 -21.35 -5.07 10.18
N LEU A 28 -20.11 -4.70 9.90
CA LEU A 28 -19.51 -3.46 10.40
C LEU A 28 -20.27 -2.23 9.92
N GLN A 29 -20.67 -2.20 8.66
CA GLN A 29 -21.47 -1.11 8.11
C GLN A 29 -22.83 -0.99 8.81
N ASN A 30 -23.51 -2.11 9.07
CA ASN A 30 -24.78 -2.15 9.81
C ASN A 30 -24.65 -1.71 11.28
N LEU A 31 -23.47 -1.85 11.87
CA LEU A 31 -23.16 -1.31 13.19
C LEU A 31 -22.84 0.20 13.18
N GLY A 32 -22.81 0.84 12.01
CA GLY A 32 -22.51 2.27 11.86
C GLY A 32 -21.03 2.60 11.71
N PHE A 33 -20.16 1.61 11.50
CA PHE A 33 -18.76 1.88 11.17
C PHE A 33 -18.63 2.36 9.72
N ALA A 34 -17.71 3.30 9.48
CA ALA A 34 -17.36 3.72 8.14
C ALA A 34 -16.60 2.59 7.42
N THR A 35 -17.20 2.06 6.35
CA THR A 35 -16.56 1.11 5.44
C THR A 35 -16.27 1.79 4.10
N ASN A 36 -15.28 1.28 3.36
CA ASN A 36 -14.93 1.84 2.06
C ASN A 36 -16.05 1.49 1.04
N PRO A 37 -16.68 2.48 0.39
CA PRO A 37 -17.76 2.24 -0.59
C PRO A 37 -17.28 1.54 -1.87
N PHE A 38 -15.96 1.51 -2.11
CA PHE A 38 -15.33 0.79 -3.22
C PHE A 38 -14.94 -0.66 -2.86
N ASN A 39 -15.40 -1.20 -1.73
CA ASN A 39 -15.27 -2.63 -1.47
C ASN A 39 -16.18 -3.41 -2.42
N LYS A 40 -15.60 -4.38 -3.14
CA LYS A 40 -16.33 -5.17 -4.16
C LYS A 40 -15.90 -6.63 -4.12
N GLU A 41 -16.89 -7.53 -4.10
CA GLU A 41 -16.67 -8.95 -4.33
C GLU A 41 -16.46 -9.18 -5.84
N ILE A 42 -15.36 -9.82 -6.20
CA ILE A 42 -14.96 -10.03 -7.59
C ILE A 42 -14.47 -11.46 -7.75
N THR A 43 -14.97 -12.13 -8.79
CA THR A 43 -14.54 -13.48 -9.17
C THR A 43 -13.67 -13.42 -10.42
N GLY A 44 -12.52 -14.10 -10.39
CA GLY A 44 -11.59 -14.20 -11.51
C GLY A 44 -10.51 -13.12 -11.52
N LEU A 45 -9.28 -13.52 -11.87
CA LEU A 45 -8.10 -12.65 -11.84
C LEU A 45 -8.21 -11.47 -12.83
N ASP A 46 -8.73 -11.70 -14.03
CA ASP A 46 -8.90 -10.64 -15.03
C ASP A 46 -9.84 -9.54 -14.55
N ASN A 47 -10.93 -9.92 -13.86
CA ASN A 47 -11.88 -8.97 -13.31
C ASN A 47 -11.26 -8.15 -12.16
N ILE A 48 -10.40 -8.78 -11.35
CA ILE A 48 -9.64 -8.07 -10.30
C ILE A 48 -8.72 -7.03 -10.94
N TRP A 49 -8.02 -7.40 -12.02
CA TRP A 49 -7.14 -6.48 -12.72
C TRP A 49 -7.91 -5.33 -13.37
N ASN A 50 -9.02 -5.62 -14.05
CA ASN A 50 -9.89 -4.60 -14.64
C ASN A 50 -10.40 -3.61 -13.60
N TYR A 51 -10.80 -4.10 -12.42
CA TYR A 51 -11.22 -3.25 -11.32
C TYR A 51 -10.08 -2.41 -10.74
N ALA A 52 -8.87 -2.98 -10.64
CA ALA A 52 -7.68 -2.23 -10.24
C ALA A 52 -7.38 -1.07 -11.21
N GLN A 53 -7.52 -1.29 -12.52
CA GLN A 53 -7.34 -0.22 -13.51
C GLN A 53 -8.46 0.84 -13.43
N GLU A 54 -9.71 0.42 -13.22
CA GLU A 54 -10.84 1.34 -13.01
C GLU A 54 -10.58 2.26 -11.81
N ILE A 55 -10.16 1.71 -10.68
CA ILE A 55 -9.84 2.51 -9.49
C ILE A 55 -8.59 3.37 -9.70
N ASN A 56 -7.56 2.87 -10.40
CA ASN A 56 -6.38 3.66 -10.73
C ASN A 56 -6.73 4.91 -11.55
N GLN A 57 -7.69 4.82 -12.47
CA GLN A 57 -8.18 5.98 -13.24
C GLN A 57 -8.98 6.96 -12.38
N LYS A 58 -9.76 6.46 -11.42
CA LYS A 58 -10.58 7.27 -10.52
C LYS A 58 -9.81 7.83 -9.32
N ARG A 59 -8.60 7.34 -9.05
CA ARG A 59 -7.84 7.61 -7.81
C ARG A 59 -7.65 9.10 -7.53
N GLU A 60 -7.54 9.93 -8.56
CA GLU A 60 -7.33 11.39 -8.41
C GLU A 60 -8.61 12.14 -8.04
N ASN A 61 -9.78 11.53 -8.26
CA ASN A 61 -11.09 12.09 -7.92
C ASN A 61 -11.58 11.62 -6.55
N LEU A 62 -10.81 10.78 -5.85
CA LEU A 62 -11.15 10.35 -4.51
C LEU A 62 -10.81 11.46 -3.51
N ASN A 63 -11.61 11.56 -2.45
CA ASN A 63 -11.39 12.52 -1.37
C ASN A 63 -10.17 12.19 -0.48
N TYR A 64 -9.37 11.19 -0.87
CA TYR A 64 -8.21 10.71 -0.15
C TYR A 64 -7.22 10.05 -1.13
N PRO A 65 -5.90 10.14 -0.87
CA PRO A 65 -4.91 9.46 -1.69
C PRO A 65 -4.93 7.95 -1.46
N ILE A 66 -4.70 7.18 -2.52
CA ILE A 66 -4.51 5.73 -2.47
C ILE A 66 -3.28 5.32 -3.30
N ASP A 67 -2.54 4.33 -2.82
CA ASP A 67 -1.36 3.77 -3.48
C ASP A 67 -1.62 2.42 -4.15
N GLY A 68 -2.83 1.89 -4.02
CA GLY A 68 -3.22 0.59 -4.58
C GLY A 68 -4.55 0.05 -4.06
N LEU A 69 -4.77 -1.22 -4.33
CA LEU A 69 -5.88 -2.03 -3.81
C LEU A 69 -5.35 -3.19 -2.97
N VAL A 70 -6.15 -3.65 -2.01
CA VAL A 70 -5.91 -4.91 -1.30
C VAL A 70 -6.91 -5.94 -1.79
N VAL A 71 -6.41 -7.01 -2.39
CA VAL A 71 -7.19 -8.17 -2.80
C VAL A 71 -7.16 -9.19 -1.68
N LYS A 72 -8.33 -9.68 -1.29
CA LYS A 72 -8.50 -10.63 -0.21
C LYS A 72 -9.29 -11.84 -0.67
N ILE A 73 -8.88 -13.04 -0.27
CA ILE A 73 -9.75 -14.21 -0.34
C ILE A 73 -10.95 -13.97 0.57
N ASP A 74 -12.15 -14.07 0.00
CA ASP A 74 -13.39 -13.81 0.74
C ASP A 74 -13.67 -14.91 1.78
N ASP A 75 -13.36 -16.17 1.48
CA ASP A 75 -13.47 -17.28 2.43
C ASP A 75 -12.44 -17.13 3.56
N ASN A 76 -12.91 -16.71 4.73
CA ASN A 76 -12.09 -16.49 5.92
C ASN A 76 -11.53 -17.80 6.50
N ILE A 77 -12.21 -18.93 6.30
CA ILE A 77 -11.71 -20.25 6.74
C ILE A 77 -10.51 -20.64 5.86
N LEU A 78 -10.63 -20.45 4.54
CA LEU A 78 -9.54 -20.70 3.60
C LEU A 78 -8.36 -19.75 3.86
N SER A 79 -8.63 -18.44 4.01
CA SER A 79 -7.61 -17.43 4.33
C SER A 79 -6.84 -17.79 5.61
N SER A 80 -7.55 -18.22 6.66
CA SER A 80 -6.94 -18.66 7.92
C SER A 80 -6.05 -19.90 7.75
N LYS A 81 -6.49 -20.87 6.94
CA LYS A 81 -5.71 -22.08 6.64
C LYS A 81 -4.42 -21.79 5.87
N LEU A 82 -4.41 -20.76 5.02
CA LEU A 82 -3.21 -20.35 4.28
C LEU A 82 -2.13 -19.76 5.21
N GLY A 83 -2.51 -19.23 6.36
CA GLY A 83 -1.59 -18.76 7.38
C GLY A 83 -0.80 -17.50 6.99
N VAL A 84 0.31 -17.28 7.72
CA VAL A 84 1.14 -16.08 7.62
C VAL A 84 2.59 -16.48 7.40
N VAL A 85 3.31 -15.79 6.50
CA VAL A 85 4.76 -15.94 6.30
C VAL A 85 5.45 -14.68 6.80
N GLY A 86 6.28 -14.81 7.83
CA GLY A 86 6.89 -13.66 8.50
C GLY A 86 5.81 -12.73 9.06
N LYS A 87 5.64 -11.56 8.43
CA LYS A 87 4.61 -10.56 8.79
C LYS A 87 3.48 -10.44 7.75
N THR A 88 3.45 -11.30 6.73
CA THR A 88 2.55 -11.16 5.59
C THR A 88 1.53 -12.31 5.56
N PRO A 89 0.22 -12.04 5.71
CA PRO A 89 -0.83 -13.04 5.51
C PRO A 89 -0.83 -13.54 4.06
N ARG A 90 -0.98 -14.85 3.85
CA ARG A 90 -1.04 -15.44 2.50
C ARG A 90 -2.40 -15.24 1.82
N GLY A 91 -3.45 -15.04 2.60
CA GLY A 91 -4.81 -14.90 2.06
C GLY A 91 -5.03 -13.61 1.27
N TRP A 92 -4.18 -12.60 1.44
CA TRP A 92 -4.39 -11.25 0.90
C TRP A 92 -3.12 -10.72 0.20
N CYS A 93 -3.28 -9.88 -0.81
CA CYS A 93 -2.19 -9.27 -1.57
C CYS A 93 -2.51 -7.81 -1.91
N ALA A 94 -1.50 -6.94 -1.92
CA ALA A 94 -1.64 -5.56 -2.34
C ALA A 94 -1.24 -5.38 -3.81
N ILE A 95 -2.15 -4.86 -4.62
CA ILE A 95 -1.88 -4.40 -5.99
C ILE A 95 -1.54 -2.91 -5.91
N LYS A 96 -0.25 -2.57 -6.02
CA LYS A 96 0.20 -1.18 -6.01
C LYS A 96 0.07 -0.53 -7.39
N PHE A 97 -0.37 0.73 -7.40
CA PHE A 97 -0.37 1.54 -8.60
C PHE A 97 1.03 2.07 -8.91
N ALA A 98 1.24 2.46 -10.17
CA ALA A 98 2.45 3.15 -10.56
C ALA A 98 2.60 4.42 -9.71
N ALA A 99 3.80 4.57 -9.14
CA ALA A 99 4.17 5.76 -8.40
C ALA A 99 4.09 6.98 -9.33
N LYS A 100 3.75 8.15 -8.76
CA LYS A 100 3.94 9.40 -9.50
C LYS A 100 5.44 9.60 -9.67
N GLU A 101 5.85 9.94 -10.88
CA GLU A 101 7.23 10.22 -11.23
C GLU A 101 7.34 11.69 -11.64
N SER A 102 8.49 12.30 -11.37
CA SER A 102 8.80 13.65 -11.80
C SER A 102 10.25 13.71 -12.27
N THR A 103 10.50 14.54 -13.27
CA THR A 103 11.83 14.77 -13.83
C THR A 103 12.34 16.11 -13.34
N THR A 104 13.55 16.13 -12.78
CA THR A 104 14.20 17.36 -12.31
C THR A 104 15.71 17.29 -12.54
N LYS A 105 16.38 18.43 -12.41
CA LYS A 105 17.83 18.55 -12.56
C LYS A 105 18.53 18.23 -11.25
N ILE A 106 19.68 17.57 -11.37
CA ILE A 106 20.62 17.39 -10.25
C ILE A 106 21.55 18.61 -10.22
N CYS A 107 21.45 19.38 -9.15
CA CYS A 107 22.27 20.56 -8.88
C CYS A 107 23.58 20.21 -8.16
N GLY A 108 23.60 19.11 -7.40
CA GLY A 108 24.76 18.73 -6.60
C GLY A 108 24.67 17.31 -6.07
N ILE A 109 25.77 16.79 -5.53
CA ILE A 109 25.81 15.51 -4.80
C ILE A 109 26.56 15.71 -3.49
N THR A 110 25.86 15.47 -2.38
CA THR A 110 26.42 15.50 -1.03
C THR A 110 26.73 14.08 -0.56
N TRP A 111 27.96 13.82 -0.13
CA TRP A 111 28.40 12.52 0.37
C TRP A 111 28.22 12.45 1.90
N GLN A 112 27.36 11.54 2.37
CA GLN A 112 27.07 11.37 3.79
C GLN A 112 27.76 10.12 4.35
N VAL A 113 28.41 10.24 5.51
CA VAL A 113 29.02 9.11 6.22
C VAL A 113 28.01 8.57 7.24
N GLY A 114 27.57 7.33 7.05
CA GLY A 114 26.69 6.65 7.99
C GLY A 114 27.43 6.17 9.24
N ARG A 115 26.68 5.78 10.28
CA ARG A 115 27.21 5.28 11.56
C ARG A 115 28.22 4.12 11.42
N THR A 116 28.10 3.31 10.38
CA THR A 116 28.99 2.17 10.10
C THR A 116 30.17 2.51 9.19
N GLY A 117 30.38 3.80 8.87
CA GLY A 117 31.39 4.26 7.90
C GLY A 117 30.96 4.15 6.44
N LYS A 118 29.74 3.66 6.15
CA LYS A 118 29.21 3.60 4.79
C LYS A 118 29.00 5.01 4.23
N ILE A 119 29.64 5.31 3.10
CA ILE A 119 29.46 6.56 2.38
C ILE A 119 28.24 6.44 1.44
N THR A 120 27.26 7.31 1.61
CA THR A 120 26.01 7.34 0.84
C THR A 120 25.90 8.64 0.05
N PRO A 121 25.84 8.59 -1.29
CA PRO A 121 25.59 9.78 -2.11
C PRO A 121 24.13 10.21 -2.02
N VAL A 122 23.91 11.51 -1.83
CA VAL A 122 22.59 12.15 -1.86
C VAL A 122 22.58 13.23 -2.93
N ALA A 123 21.69 13.08 -3.92
CA ALA A 123 21.46 14.08 -4.94
C ALA A 123 20.72 15.28 -4.36
N GLU A 124 21.21 16.47 -4.69
CA GLU A 124 20.54 17.75 -4.47
C GLU A 124 19.85 18.14 -5.77
N LEU A 125 18.54 18.31 -5.70
CA LEU A 125 17.67 18.44 -6.85
C LEU A 125 17.09 19.85 -6.92
N GLU A 126 16.90 20.35 -8.14
CA GLU A 126 16.01 21.48 -8.37
C GLU A 126 14.61 21.12 -7.85
N ALA A 127 13.98 22.06 -7.12
CA ALA A 127 12.74 21.79 -6.42
C ALA A 127 11.65 21.30 -7.39
N THR A 128 11.11 20.12 -7.13
CA THR A 128 10.08 19.52 -7.98
C THR A 128 8.92 18.99 -7.16
N GLU A 129 7.71 19.07 -7.70
CA GLU A 129 6.54 18.48 -7.06
C GLU A 129 6.45 16.99 -7.37
N LEU A 130 6.26 16.17 -6.34
CA LEU A 130 6.06 14.74 -6.43
C LEU A 130 4.98 14.33 -5.42
N ALA A 131 3.86 13.80 -5.94
CA ALA A 131 2.74 13.31 -5.14
C ALA A 131 2.24 14.31 -4.06
N GLY A 132 2.19 15.61 -4.39
CA GLY A 132 1.71 16.67 -3.47
C GLY A 132 2.76 17.14 -2.46
N THR A 133 4.02 16.73 -2.62
CA THR A 133 5.14 17.19 -1.80
C THR A 133 6.23 17.80 -2.68
N THR A 134 6.97 18.79 -2.16
CA THR A 134 8.15 19.33 -2.84
C THR A 134 9.38 18.51 -2.47
N VAL A 135 10.04 17.92 -3.46
CA VAL A 135 11.25 17.10 -3.30
C VAL A 135 12.46 17.90 -3.79
N GLN A 136 13.49 17.98 -2.94
CA GLN A 136 14.77 18.65 -3.23
C GLN A 136 15.98 17.74 -2.97
N ARG A 137 15.78 16.55 -2.42
CA ARG A 137 16.86 15.60 -2.09
C ARG A 137 16.42 14.18 -2.41
N ALA A 138 17.31 13.40 -3.01
CA ALA A 138 17.08 11.98 -3.27
C ALA A 138 18.34 11.16 -2.98
N SER A 139 18.18 9.95 -2.44
CA SER A 139 19.30 9.03 -2.24
C SER A 139 19.71 8.43 -3.58
N LEU A 140 21.02 8.38 -3.85
CA LEU A 140 21.57 7.63 -4.98
C LEU A 140 22.06 6.23 -4.54
N HIS A 141 21.70 5.80 -3.32
CA HIS A 141 21.99 4.52 -2.66
C HIS A 141 23.47 4.16 -2.46
N ASN A 142 24.29 4.18 -3.51
CA ASN A 142 25.71 3.82 -3.49
C ASN A 142 26.45 4.35 -4.74
N TYR A 143 27.78 4.35 -4.69
CA TYR A 143 28.63 4.84 -5.78
C TYR A 143 28.44 4.07 -7.11
N ASN A 144 28.20 2.75 -7.06
CA ASN A 144 28.04 1.95 -8.27
C ASN A 144 26.77 2.37 -9.02
N GLU A 145 25.69 2.67 -8.30
CA GLU A 145 24.44 3.12 -8.90
C GLU A 145 24.57 4.51 -9.55
N VAL A 146 25.33 5.43 -8.94
CA VAL A 146 25.69 6.73 -9.55
C VAL A 146 26.38 6.50 -10.90
N LYS A 147 27.34 5.58 -10.94
CA LYS A 147 28.13 5.24 -12.13
C LYS A 147 27.28 4.54 -13.21
N GLU A 148 26.46 3.56 -12.83
CA GLU A 148 25.58 2.82 -13.73
C GLU A 148 24.54 3.72 -14.39
N LYS A 149 23.90 4.59 -13.61
CA LYS A 149 22.89 5.54 -14.10
C LYS A 149 23.50 6.74 -14.85
N LYS A 150 24.83 6.79 -15.00
CA LYS A 150 25.57 7.92 -15.61
C LYS A 150 25.12 9.26 -15.05
N THR A 151 24.94 9.31 -13.74
CA THR A 151 24.39 10.48 -13.06
C THR A 151 25.42 11.61 -13.16
N THR A 152 25.15 12.60 -14.01
CA THR A 152 25.98 13.79 -14.16
C THR A 152 25.30 15.01 -13.57
N LEU A 153 26.10 15.95 -13.08
CA LEU A 153 25.61 17.30 -12.81
C LEU A 153 25.18 17.93 -14.14
N TRP A 154 24.12 18.74 -14.09
CA TRP A 154 23.69 19.54 -15.22
C TRP A 154 24.68 20.66 -15.53
#